data_AF-A0A401RG01-F1
#
_entry.id   AF-A0A401RG01-F1
#
_cell.length_a   1.000
_cell.length_b   1.000
_cell.length_c   1.000
_cell.angle_alpha   90.00
_cell.angle_beta   90.00
_cell.angle_gamma   90.00
#
_symmetry.space_group_name_H-M   'P 1'
#
loop_
_entity.id
_entity.type
_entity.pdbx_description
1 polymer ?
#
loop_
_entity_poly.entity_id
_entity_poly.type
_entity_poly.pdbx_seq_one_letter_code
_entity_poly.pdbx_strand_id
1 'polypeptide(L)'
;MDFYRWSPRQPSILHHTICIGGKWECTGDAKCPSTCIINGEGHVTTFDGNQYVFDGSCEYTLVQDACSVDSRQPSFKIVSENIICGKTGVVCTKSIKIYFQDSLIKLTNGHYQITPPNTARGLKVISNPLYLKFDLKISSMLELTIIWNRNMNAYISITRLSEVYRMPYYDNCVRDACGCELAGDCECLCDAVAVYAKACIDAGVCIDWRTPDFCPVYCDYFNYHKGYSIVGESSWNTTNRWHYQPCLCPANIHIFGKFNMEGCYICGKYEYFHEELRHCVPCGKFKCYFTFLG
;
A
#
# COMPACT_ATOMS: atom_id res chain seq x y z
N MET A 1 21.20 23.31 3.56
CA MET A 1 21.14 22.70 2.22
C MET A 1 22.04 21.51 2.27
N ASP A 2 21.49 20.32 2.10
CA ASP A 2 22.12 19.21 1.39
C ASP A 2 21.02 18.18 1.09
N PHE A 3 20.80 17.98 -0.21
CA PHE A 3 19.88 17.02 -0.78
C PHE A 3 20.63 15.69 -0.90
N TYR A 4 20.10 14.60 -0.35
CA TYR A 4 20.61 13.27 -0.66
C TYR A 4 19.62 12.42 -1.43
N ARG A 5 20.18 11.94 -2.54
CA ARG A 5 19.63 11.18 -3.65
C ARG A 5 19.51 9.71 -3.24
N TRP A 6 18.37 9.12 -3.60
CA TRP A 6 18.01 7.73 -3.35
C TRP A 6 19.07 6.75 -3.88
N SER A 7 19.56 5.87 -3.01
CA SER A 7 20.39 4.71 -3.38
C SER A 7 19.96 3.52 -2.51
N PRO A 8 19.50 2.40 -3.10
CA PRO A 8 19.08 1.24 -2.32
C PRO A 8 20.30 0.39 -1.97
N ARG A 9 20.81 0.50 -0.74
CA ARG A 9 21.68 -0.53 -0.15
C ARG A 9 21.24 -0.90 1.26
N GLN A 10 20.60 -2.07 1.29
CA GLN A 10 20.59 -3.09 2.35
C GLN A 10 19.59 -3.02 3.51
N PRO A 11 19.17 -4.20 4.03
CA PRO A 11 17.87 -4.41 4.65
C PRO A 11 17.94 -4.76 6.16
N SER A 12 16.93 -4.39 6.91
CA SER A 12 16.71 -4.85 8.30
C SER A 12 15.23 -4.69 8.64
N ILE A 13 14.45 -5.59 9.27
CA ILE A 13 14.60 -6.91 9.91
C ILE A 13 13.17 -7.48 9.92
N LEU A 14 12.89 -8.60 9.24
CA LEU A 14 11.89 -9.63 9.62
C LEU A 14 11.84 -10.79 8.60
N HIS A 15 12.95 -11.47 8.31
CA HIS A 15 12.87 -12.74 7.58
C HIS A 15 12.69 -13.88 8.58
N HIS A 16 11.67 -14.72 8.41
CA HIS A 16 11.65 -16.02 9.08
C HIS A 16 12.70 -16.88 8.36
N THR A 17 13.83 -17.12 9.03
CA THR A 17 14.98 -17.83 8.43
C THR A 17 15.09 -19.23 9.00
N ILE A 18 15.01 -20.25 8.15
CA ILE A 18 15.24 -21.65 8.52
C ILE A 18 16.65 -22.02 8.03
N CYS A 19 17.48 -22.59 8.90
CA CYS A 19 18.82 -23.05 8.51
C CYS A 19 18.73 -24.51 8.08
N ILE A 20 19.00 -24.79 6.79
CA ILE A 20 19.00 -26.14 6.22
C ILE A 20 20.36 -26.38 5.56
N GLY A 21 21.08 -27.41 6.00
CA GLY A 21 22.38 -27.78 5.41
C GLY A 21 23.49 -26.72 5.55
N GLY A 22 23.43 -25.88 6.60
CA GLY A 22 24.41 -24.81 6.81
C GLY A 22 24.20 -23.56 5.95
N LYS A 23 23.09 -23.49 5.20
CA LYS A 23 22.66 -22.29 4.47
C LYS A 23 21.36 -21.76 5.06
N TRP A 24 21.24 -20.44 5.09
CA TRP A 24 20.02 -19.75 5.50
C TRP A 24 19.03 -19.73 4.33
N GLU A 25 17.88 -20.36 4.50
CA GLU A 25 16.72 -20.18 3.61
C GLU A 25 15.74 -19.20 4.27
N CYS A 26 15.54 -18.05 3.61
CA CYS A 26 14.55 -17.06 4.01
C CYS A 26 13.21 -17.42 3.38
N THR A 27 12.17 -17.69 4.18
CA THR A 27 10.81 -17.76 3.66
C THR A 27 10.29 -16.34 3.46
N GLY A 28 10.27 -15.89 2.20
CA GLY A 28 9.92 -14.54 1.81
C GLY A 28 8.42 -14.29 1.90
N ASP A 29 7.92 -13.99 3.11
CA ASP A 29 6.49 -13.67 3.29
C ASP A 29 6.21 -12.58 4.34
N ALA A 30 7.22 -11.81 4.76
CA ALA A 30 7.03 -10.77 5.76
C ALA A 30 6.78 -9.41 5.12
N LYS A 31 5.50 -8.98 5.16
CA LYS A 31 5.11 -7.56 5.11
C LYS A 31 5.87 -6.80 6.20
N CYS A 32 6.98 -6.16 5.86
CA CYS A 32 7.75 -5.41 6.84
C CYS A 32 7.32 -3.94 6.80
N PRO A 33 6.56 -3.45 7.80
CA PRO A 33 6.42 -2.01 7.96
C PRO A 33 7.81 -1.40 8.12
N SER A 34 8.10 -0.34 7.37
CA SER A 34 9.30 0.46 7.66
C SER A 34 9.04 1.18 8.98
N THR A 35 9.95 0.99 9.95
CA THR A 35 9.76 1.50 11.32
C THR A 35 10.89 2.44 11.70
N CYS A 36 10.53 3.67 12.03
CA CYS A 36 11.37 4.64 12.72
C CYS A 36 11.20 4.43 14.23
N ILE A 37 12.30 4.38 14.97
CA ILE A 37 12.31 4.13 16.42
C ILE A 37 12.90 5.34 17.11
N ILE A 38 12.20 5.80 18.14
CA ILE A 38 12.68 6.83 19.05
C ILE A 38 12.91 6.15 20.38
N ASN A 39 14.17 6.03 20.73
CA ASN A 39 14.59 5.62 22.05
C ASN A 39 14.83 6.89 22.87
N GLY A 40 14.49 6.87 24.15
CA GLY A 40 14.72 8.01 25.04
C GLY A 40 16.14 8.57 24.93
N GLU A 41 16.31 9.83 25.34
CA GLU A 41 17.59 10.56 25.29
C GLU A 41 18.07 10.93 23.87
N GLY A 42 17.14 11.20 22.94
CA GLY A 42 17.47 11.78 21.63
C GLY A 42 17.98 10.77 20.58
N HIS A 43 17.97 9.48 20.91
CA HIS A 43 18.35 8.41 19.99
C HIS A 43 17.22 8.11 18.99
N VAL A 44 17.50 8.26 17.70
CA VAL A 44 16.56 8.00 16.61
C VAL A 44 17.15 6.97 15.66
N THR A 45 16.41 5.89 15.41
CA THR A 45 16.66 4.98 14.29
C THR A 45 15.69 5.33 13.18
N THR A 46 16.18 5.70 12.01
CA THR A 46 15.36 6.04 10.84
C THR A 46 14.76 4.81 10.18
N PHE A 47 13.82 5.01 9.26
CA PHE A 47 13.10 3.94 8.55
C PHE A 47 14.01 2.97 7.77
N ASP A 48 15.18 3.43 7.35
CA ASP A 48 16.23 2.68 6.65
C ASP A 48 17.29 2.09 7.60
N GLY A 49 17.07 2.17 8.92
CA GLY A 49 17.92 1.54 9.93
C GLY A 49 19.12 2.37 10.38
N ASN A 50 19.31 3.58 9.84
CA ASN A 50 20.40 4.46 10.27
C ASN A 50 20.11 5.05 11.66
N GLN A 51 21.15 5.18 12.49
CA GLN A 51 21.03 5.67 13.86
C GLN A 51 21.64 7.06 14.03
N TYR A 52 20.93 7.93 14.72
CA TYR A 52 21.32 9.31 15.00
C TYR A 52 21.03 9.67 16.46
N VAL A 53 21.75 10.67 16.97
CA VAL A 53 21.57 11.23 18.31
C VAL A 53 21.33 12.72 18.18
N PHE A 54 20.28 13.22 18.83
CA PHE A 54 19.89 14.63 18.82
C PHE A 54 19.85 15.19 20.25
N ASP A 55 20.90 15.93 20.61
CA ASP A 55 21.10 16.47 21.97
C ASP A 55 20.59 17.91 22.15
N GLY A 56 19.78 18.43 21.22
CA GLY A 56 19.26 19.79 21.32
C GLY A 56 17.90 19.85 22.02
N SER A 57 17.67 20.91 22.80
CA SER A 57 16.42 21.18 23.51
C SER A 57 15.43 21.98 22.65
N CYS A 58 15.00 21.37 21.54
CA CYS A 58 14.08 21.98 20.58
C CYS A 58 12.97 21.01 20.16
N GLU A 59 12.08 21.48 19.29
CA GLU A 59 11.14 20.61 18.58
C GLU A 59 11.76 20.10 17.28
N TYR A 60 11.71 18.79 17.09
CA TYR A 60 12.24 18.12 15.90
C TYR A 60 11.13 17.43 15.13
N THR A 61 11.07 17.67 13.82
CA THR A 61 10.17 16.91 12.95
C THR A 61 10.79 15.55 12.69
N LEU A 62 10.12 14.50 13.14
CA LEU A 62 10.56 13.11 13.01
C LEU A 62 10.18 12.52 11.66
N VAL A 63 8.95 12.81 11.23
CA VAL A 63 8.42 12.38 9.93
C VAL A 63 7.29 13.33 9.51
N GLN A 64 7.21 13.61 8.21
CA GLN A 64 6.10 14.29 7.56
C GLN A 64 6.05 13.88 6.09
N ASP A 65 4.91 14.04 5.43
CA ASP A 65 4.71 13.69 4.02
C ASP A 65 4.85 14.88 3.04
N ALA A 66 4.86 16.11 3.53
CA ALA A 66 5.13 17.29 2.72
C ALA A 66 6.59 17.76 2.88
N CYS A 67 7.38 17.66 1.79
CA CYS A 67 8.81 17.98 1.77
C CYS A 67 9.20 19.14 0.85
N SER A 68 8.24 19.71 0.07
CA SER A 68 8.51 20.81 -0.87
C SER A 68 8.08 22.18 -0.32
N VAL A 69 8.82 23.21 -0.72
CA VAL A 69 8.63 24.63 -0.32
C VAL A 69 7.32 25.22 -0.88
N ASP A 70 6.80 24.66 -1.97
CA ASP A 70 5.53 25.07 -2.59
C ASP A 70 4.32 24.38 -1.93
N SER A 71 4.04 24.82 -0.71
CA SER A 71 2.72 24.91 -0.07
C SER A 71 1.68 23.82 -0.39
N ARG A 72 1.90 22.60 0.12
CA ARG A 72 0.80 21.77 0.64
C ARG A 72 1.03 21.54 2.12
N GLN A 73 0.00 21.71 2.93
CA GLN A 73 0.07 21.29 4.33
C GLN A 73 0.25 19.76 4.36
N PRO A 74 1.15 19.23 5.21
CA PRO A 74 1.35 17.80 5.35
C PRO A 74 0.04 17.12 5.79
N SER A 75 -0.30 15.97 5.22
CA SER A 75 -1.45 15.18 5.69
C SER A 75 -1.21 14.61 7.08
N PHE A 76 0.07 14.36 7.41
CA PHE A 76 0.49 14.06 8.77
C PHE A 76 1.90 14.60 9.05
N LYS A 77 2.13 14.96 10.31
CA LYS A 77 3.44 15.38 10.81
C LYS A 77 3.62 14.90 12.24
N ILE A 78 4.75 14.27 12.53
CA ILE A 78 5.10 13.83 13.89
C ILE A 78 6.31 14.64 14.37
N VAL A 79 6.17 15.20 15.56
CA VAL A 79 7.17 16.08 16.18
C VAL A 79 7.53 15.56 17.57
N SER A 80 8.83 15.51 17.86
CA SER A 80 9.37 15.30 19.21
C SER A 80 9.64 16.65 19.86
N GLU A 81 9.10 16.88 21.05
CA GLU A 81 9.47 18.03 21.89
C GLU A 81 10.51 17.59 22.91
N ASN A 82 11.74 18.10 22.77
CA ASN A 82 12.88 17.72 23.60
C ASN A 82 13.22 18.85 24.59
N ILE A 83 13.45 18.50 25.86
CA ILE A 83 13.84 19.44 26.92
C ILE A 83 15.06 18.97 27.67
N ILE A 84 15.80 19.89 28.29
CA ILE A 84 16.86 19.53 29.23
C ILE A 84 16.20 18.96 30.50
N CYS A 85 16.55 17.73 30.84
CA CYS A 85 16.03 16.99 32.00
C CYS A 85 17.14 16.63 33.00
N GLY A 86 18.41 16.63 32.58
CA GLY A 86 19.55 16.29 33.43
C GLY A 86 20.37 17.50 33.86
N LYS A 87 21.01 17.42 35.04
CA LYS A 87 21.91 18.47 35.58
C LYS A 87 23.18 18.69 34.76
N THR A 88 23.54 17.72 33.93
CA THR A 88 24.70 17.72 33.02
C THR A 88 24.35 18.18 31.60
N GLY A 89 23.12 18.66 31.37
CA GLY A 89 22.66 19.09 30.04
C GLY A 89 22.02 17.98 29.21
N VAL A 90 21.78 16.79 29.78
CA VAL A 90 21.06 15.69 29.10
C VAL A 90 19.66 16.13 28.69
N VAL A 91 19.29 15.78 27.46
CA VAL A 91 18.01 16.12 26.84
C VAL A 91 17.11 14.89 26.79
N CYS A 92 15.88 15.04 27.25
CA CYS A 92 14.85 14.00 27.22
C CYS A 92 13.69 14.40 26.31
N THR A 93 13.07 13.40 25.67
CA THR A 93 11.80 13.57 24.99
C THR A 93 10.68 13.79 26.00
N LYS A 94 10.10 15.00 26.00
CA LYS A 94 9.01 15.39 26.90
C LYS A 94 7.64 14.99 26.36
N SER A 95 7.43 15.23 25.06
CA SER A 95 6.14 14.97 24.42
C SER A 95 6.30 14.61 22.95
N ILE A 96 5.35 13.82 22.45
CA ILE A 96 5.24 13.50 21.02
C ILE A 96 3.94 14.11 20.53
N LYS A 97 4.03 14.91 19.48
CA LYS A 97 2.90 15.61 18.85
C LYS A 97 2.64 15.00 17.48
N ILE A 98 1.44 14.48 17.28
CA ILE A 98 1.00 13.91 16.02
C ILE A 98 -0.05 14.86 15.45
N TYR A 99 0.33 15.55 14.39
CA TYR A 99 -0.58 16.34 13.57
C TYR A 99 -1.14 15.40 12.51
N PHE A 100 -2.46 15.22 12.48
CA PHE A 100 -3.13 14.35 11.53
C PHE A 100 -4.47 14.98 11.15
N GLN A 101 -4.66 15.26 9.86
CA GLN A 101 -5.80 16.06 9.38
C GLN A 101 -5.85 17.40 10.15
N ASP A 102 -7.01 17.76 10.70
CA ASP A 102 -7.21 18.98 11.51
C ASP A 102 -7.05 18.73 13.02
N SER A 103 -6.45 17.61 13.42
CA SER A 103 -6.30 17.20 14.81
C SER A 103 -4.83 17.18 15.25
N LEU A 104 -4.60 17.66 16.47
CA LEU A 104 -3.37 17.45 17.22
C LEU A 104 -3.59 16.39 18.29
N ILE A 105 -2.85 15.28 18.21
CA ILE A 105 -2.79 14.25 19.24
C ILE A 105 -1.47 14.44 19.99
N LYS A 106 -1.55 14.87 21.25
CA LYS A 106 -0.38 15.11 22.11
C LYS A 106 -0.22 13.96 23.10
N LEU A 107 0.93 13.30 23.08
CA LEU A 107 1.33 12.25 24.01
C LEU A 107 2.26 12.83 25.08
N THR A 108 1.84 12.83 26.33
CA THR A 108 2.60 13.42 27.45
C THR A 108 2.15 12.83 28.78
N ASN A 109 3.07 12.70 29.74
CA ASN A 109 2.77 12.28 31.13
C ASN A 109 1.93 10.99 31.22
N GLY A 110 2.21 10.00 30.36
CA GLY A 110 1.49 8.72 30.32
C GLY A 110 0.07 8.74 29.75
N HIS A 111 -0.41 9.90 29.28
CA HIS A 111 -1.73 10.10 28.70
C HIS A 111 -1.65 10.70 27.28
N TYR A 112 -2.77 10.67 26.58
CA TYR A 112 -2.92 11.33 25.29
C TYR A 112 -4.10 12.31 25.31
N GLN A 113 -3.99 13.40 24.57
CA GLN A 113 -5.05 14.38 24.39
C GLN A 113 -5.22 14.68 22.90
N ILE A 114 -6.46 14.65 22.42
CA ILE A 114 -6.82 15.00 21.05
C ILE A 114 -7.45 16.39 21.04
N THR A 115 -6.93 17.29 20.23
CA THR A 115 -7.39 18.68 20.09
C THR A 115 -7.61 19.03 18.62
N PRO A 116 -8.83 19.41 18.19
CA PRO A 116 -10.09 19.38 18.95
C PRO A 116 -10.55 17.94 19.32
N PRO A 117 -11.38 17.75 20.36
CA PRO A 117 -11.92 16.43 20.68
C PRO A 117 -12.71 15.83 19.49
N ASN A 118 -12.63 14.51 19.28
CA ASN A 118 -13.39 13.75 18.27
C ASN A 118 -13.22 14.18 16.79
N THR A 119 -12.16 14.91 16.45
CA THR A 119 -11.91 15.34 15.05
C THR A 119 -11.04 14.36 14.25
N ALA A 120 -10.31 13.46 14.91
CA ALA A 120 -9.38 12.52 14.26
C ALA A 120 -10.14 11.34 13.62
N ARG A 121 -10.68 11.54 12.41
CA ARG A 121 -11.44 10.50 11.69
C ARG A 121 -10.51 9.39 11.20
N GLY A 122 -10.87 8.14 11.48
CA GLY A 122 -10.07 6.97 11.11
C GLY A 122 -8.92 6.69 12.08
N LEU A 123 -8.85 7.37 13.23
CA LEU A 123 -7.96 7.03 14.33
C LEU A 123 -8.54 5.85 15.13
N LYS A 124 -7.76 4.79 15.27
CA LYS A 124 -8.04 3.70 16.22
C LYS A 124 -6.99 3.72 17.33
N VAL A 125 -7.44 3.85 18.58
CA VAL A 125 -6.56 3.81 19.75
C VAL A 125 -6.75 2.48 20.47
N ILE A 126 -5.66 1.74 20.62
CA ILE A 126 -5.59 0.51 21.41
C ILE A 126 -4.70 0.81 22.61
N SER A 127 -5.21 0.60 23.82
CA SER A 127 -4.49 0.90 25.04
C SER A 127 -4.31 -0.34 25.90
N ASN A 128 -3.15 -0.43 26.54
CA ASN A 128 -2.91 -1.33 27.67
C ASN A 128 -2.15 -0.54 28.77
N PRO A 129 -1.87 -1.13 29.94
CA PRO A 129 -1.20 -0.43 31.03
C PRO A 129 0.19 0.14 30.69
N LEU A 130 0.92 -0.47 29.74
CA LEU A 130 2.30 -0.10 29.40
C LEU A 130 2.41 0.68 28.08
N TYR A 131 1.48 0.48 27.15
CA TYR A 131 1.56 0.98 25.78
C TYR A 131 0.26 1.61 25.33
N LEU A 132 0.40 2.61 24.46
CA LEU A 132 -0.67 3.16 23.63
C LEU A 132 -0.29 2.94 22.17
N LYS A 133 -1.18 2.29 21.41
CA LYS A 133 -1.05 2.07 19.97
C LYS A 133 -2.10 2.90 19.25
N PHE A 134 -1.65 3.70 18.29
CA PHE A 134 -2.47 4.55 17.43
C PHE A 134 -2.34 4.06 16.00
N ASP A 135 -3.43 3.61 15.40
CA ASP A 135 -3.50 3.30 13.98
C ASP A 135 -4.24 4.44 13.27
N LEU A 136 -3.53 5.13 12.36
CA LEU A 136 -4.02 6.27 11.59
C LEU A 136 -4.07 5.91 10.11
N LYS A 137 -5.28 5.95 9.54
CA LYS A 137 -5.47 5.71 8.10
C LYS A 137 -5.21 6.99 7.31
N ILE A 138 -4.01 7.14 6.75
CA ILE A 138 -3.62 8.33 5.96
C ILE A 138 -4.35 8.34 4.61
N SER A 139 -4.44 7.19 3.94
CA SER A 139 -5.15 7.04 2.67
C SER A 139 -5.79 5.65 2.56
N SER A 140 -6.40 5.32 1.42
CA SER A 140 -6.83 3.95 1.14
C SER A 140 -5.66 2.95 1.14
N MET A 141 -4.43 3.43 0.90
CA MET A 141 -3.25 2.60 0.66
C MET A 141 -2.18 2.73 1.74
N LEU A 142 -2.31 3.65 2.71
CA LEU A 142 -1.27 3.92 3.70
C LEU A 142 -1.87 3.99 5.11
N GLU A 143 -1.26 3.24 6.02
CA GLU A 143 -1.55 3.25 7.45
C GLU A 143 -0.28 3.61 8.23
N LEU A 144 -0.44 4.53 9.16
CA LEU A 144 0.60 4.94 10.10
C LEU A 144 0.25 4.36 11.47
N THR A 145 1.15 3.58 12.02
CA THR A 145 1.02 3.01 13.36
C THR A 145 2.05 3.65 14.28
N ILE A 146 1.61 4.11 15.45
CA ILE A 146 2.49 4.68 16.48
C ILE A 146 2.27 3.89 17.77
N ILE A 147 3.32 3.29 18.29
CA ILE A 147 3.30 2.59 19.58
C ILE A 147 4.16 3.37 20.56
N TRP A 148 3.56 3.87 21.62
CA TRP A 148 4.24 4.68 22.64
C TRP A 148 4.19 3.98 24.01
N ASN A 149 5.33 3.90 24.68
CA ASN A 149 5.45 3.23 25.98
C ASN A 149 4.98 4.08 27.18
N ARG A 150 4.11 5.07 26.94
CA ARG A 150 3.64 6.04 27.94
C ARG A 150 4.72 6.93 28.57
N ASN A 151 5.97 6.85 28.11
CA ASN A 151 7.09 7.65 28.58
C ASN A 151 7.89 8.25 27.42
N MET A 152 9.10 7.77 27.15
CA MET A 152 10.01 8.35 26.15
C MET A 152 10.05 7.57 24.83
N ASN A 153 9.78 6.27 24.85
CA ASN A 153 10.03 5.43 23.68
C ASN A 153 8.80 5.36 22.79
N ALA A 154 9.01 5.60 21.50
CA ALA A 154 7.97 5.47 20.49
C ALA A 154 8.48 4.75 19.25
N TYR A 155 7.62 3.89 18.70
CA TYR A 155 7.83 3.19 17.45
C TYR A 155 6.84 3.75 16.43
N ILE A 156 7.35 4.27 15.32
CA ILE A 156 6.57 4.89 14.26
C ILE A 156 6.74 4.01 13.02
N SER A 157 5.66 3.35 12.61
CA SER A 157 5.66 2.41 11.49
C SER A 157 4.75 2.91 10.38
N ILE A 158 5.24 2.94 9.14
CA ILE A 158 4.42 3.22 7.96
C ILE A 158 4.21 1.91 7.21
N THR A 159 2.95 1.55 7.02
CA THR A 159 2.52 0.33 6.32
C THR A 159 1.77 0.71 5.07
N ARG A 160 2.19 0.15 3.93
CA ARG A 160 1.44 0.26 2.67
C ARG A 160 0.41 -0.86 2.60
N LEU A 161 -0.86 -0.50 2.66
CA LEU A 161 -2.02 -1.40 2.71
C LEU A 161 -2.39 -2.05 1.37
N SER A 162 -1.60 -1.90 0.30
CA SER A 162 -2.01 -2.38 -1.04
C SER A 162 -0.88 -2.63 -2.05
N GLU A 163 0.33 -2.98 -1.61
CA GLU A 163 1.33 -3.51 -2.55
C GLU A 163 1.59 -4.98 -2.30
N VAL A 164 1.26 -5.77 -3.32
CA VAL A 164 1.79 -7.11 -3.47
C VAL A 164 3.32 -6.98 -3.51
N TYR A 165 3.98 -7.56 -2.52
CA TYR A 165 5.43 -7.58 -2.43
C TYR A 165 6.01 -8.26 -3.68
N ARG A 166 6.69 -7.49 -4.53
CA ARG A 166 7.07 -7.91 -5.88
C ARG A 166 8.22 -8.91 -5.95
N MET A 167 9.08 -8.98 -4.93
CA MET A 167 10.32 -9.77 -5.01
C MET A 167 10.12 -11.26 -5.30
N PRO A 168 9.20 -12.00 -4.64
CA PRO A 168 8.98 -13.41 -4.99
C PRO A 168 8.49 -13.60 -6.43
N TYR A 169 7.68 -12.68 -6.95
CA TYR A 169 7.20 -12.71 -8.34
C TYR A 169 8.33 -12.38 -9.32
N TYR A 170 9.23 -11.46 -8.96
CA TYR A 170 10.41 -11.13 -9.74
C TYR A 170 11.38 -12.31 -9.82
N ASP A 171 11.68 -12.96 -8.69
CA ASP A 171 12.60 -14.10 -8.65
C ASP A 171 12.05 -15.28 -9.46
N ASN A 172 10.74 -15.56 -9.36
CA ASN A 172 10.08 -16.55 -10.19
C ASN A 172 10.12 -16.15 -11.67
N CYS A 173 9.83 -14.89 -12.01
CA CYS A 173 9.90 -14.39 -13.38
C CYS A 173 11.29 -14.56 -14.00
N VAL A 174 12.36 -14.20 -13.27
CA VAL A 174 13.74 -14.40 -13.74
C VAL A 174 14.02 -15.88 -13.96
N ARG A 175 13.62 -16.74 -13.02
CA ARG A 175 13.83 -18.17 -13.12
C ARG A 175 13.08 -18.80 -14.30
N ASP A 176 11.82 -18.44 -14.48
CA ASP A 176 10.94 -18.99 -15.52
C ASP A 176 11.36 -18.50 -16.90
N ALA A 177 11.63 -17.20 -17.04
CA ALA A 177 12.11 -16.63 -18.30
C ALA A 177 13.48 -17.18 -18.71
N CYS A 178 14.43 -17.34 -17.78
CA CYS A 178 15.73 -17.94 -18.10
C CYS A 178 15.67 -19.46 -18.31
N GLY A 179 14.63 -20.14 -17.83
CA GLY A 179 14.48 -21.60 -17.97
C GLY A 179 13.74 -22.04 -19.23
N CYS A 180 13.11 -21.13 -19.96
CA CYS A 180 12.24 -21.44 -21.10
C CYS A 180 12.98 -21.45 -22.45
N GLU A 181 13.90 -22.40 -22.64
CA GLU A 181 14.68 -22.53 -23.89
C GLU A 181 13.87 -23.09 -25.08
N LEU A 182 12.67 -23.67 -24.86
CA LEU A 182 11.89 -24.40 -25.88
C LEU A 182 10.54 -23.78 -26.25
N ALA A 183 9.91 -23.00 -25.37
CA ALA A 183 8.59 -22.39 -25.59
C ALA A 183 8.66 -20.97 -26.21
N GLY A 184 9.87 -20.44 -26.39
CA GLY A 184 10.08 -19.05 -26.73
C GLY A 184 9.97 -18.16 -25.50
N ASP A 185 11.01 -17.38 -25.24
CA ASP A 185 11.22 -16.59 -24.01
C ASP A 185 10.04 -15.67 -23.64
N CYS A 186 9.19 -15.30 -24.61
CA CYS A 186 8.05 -14.42 -24.42
C CYS A 186 6.86 -15.06 -23.70
N GLU A 187 6.59 -16.37 -23.87
CA GLU A 187 5.40 -16.99 -23.26
C GLU A 187 5.53 -17.08 -21.74
N CYS A 188 6.65 -17.62 -21.26
CA CYS A 188 6.91 -17.77 -19.83
C CYS A 188 7.04 -16.43 -19.10
N LEU A 189 7.62 -15.41 -19.76
CA LEU A 189 7.68 -14.06 -19.22
C LEU A 189 6.28 -13.48 -18.98
N CYS A 190 5.39 -13.61 -19.97
CA CYS A 190 4.05 -13.05 -19.88
C CYS A 190 3.19 -13.74 -18.81
N ASP A 191 3.33 -15.04 -18.64
CA ASP A 191 2.65 -15.79 -17.58
C ASP A 191 3.13 -15.36 -16.19
N ALA A 192 4.45 -15.22 -16.00
CA ALA A 192 5.00 -14.76 -14.73
C ALA A 192 4.53 -13.34 -14.35
N VAL A 193 4.45 -12.43 -15.34
CA VAL A 193 3.93 -11.08 -15.12
C VAL A 193 2.42 -11.09 -14.84
N ALA A 194 1.64 -11.92 -15.55
CA ALA A 194 0.20 -12.05 -15.34
C ALA A 194 -0.13 -12.54 -13.92
N VAL A 195 0.69 -13.43 -13.34
CA VAL A 195 0.53 -13.89 -11.95
C VAL A 195 0.68 -12.73 -10.95
N TYR A 196 1.64 -11.83 -11.16
CA TYR A 196 1.79 -10.64 -10.34
C TYR A 196 0.61 -9.66 -10.52
N ALA A 197 0.15 -9.46 -11.75
CA ALA A 197 -1.02 -8.63 -12.04
C ALA A 197 -2.29 -9.17 -11.36
N LYS A 198 -2.49 -10.49 -11.34
CA LYS A 198 -3.61 -11.12 -10.64
C LYS A 198 -3.55 -10.89 -9.13
N ALA A 199 -2.37 -11.02 -8.53
CA ALA A 199 -2.21 -10.73 -7.11
C ALA A 199 -2.56 -9.27 -6.79
N CYS A 200 -2.22 -8.33 -7.69
CA CYS A 200 -2.60 -6.92 -7.54
C CYS A 200 -4.12 -6.73 -7.60
N ILE A 201 -4.80 -7.42 -8.53
CA ILE A 201 -6.28 -7.41 -8.63
C ILE A 201 -6.92 -7.91 -7.32
N ASP A 202 -6.39 -9.00 -6.74
CA ASP A 202 -6.86 -9.55 -5.46
C ASP A 202 -6.63 -8.58 -4.29
N ALA A 203 -5.61 -7.73 -4.38
CA ALA A 203 -5.34 -6.64 -3.44
C ALA A 203 -6.18 -5.37 -3.72
N GLY A 204 -7.05 -5.39 -4.73
CA GLY A 204 -7.91 -4.26 -5.10
C GLY A 204 -7.24 -3.23 -6.03
N VAL A 205 -6.14 -3.60 -6.69
CA VAL A 205 -5.41 -2.73 -7.62
C VAL A 205 -5.46 -3.33 -9.02
N CYS A 206 -6.14 -2.64 -9.93
CA CYS A 206 -6.18 -3.02 -11.33
C CYS A 206 -5.02 -2.34 -12.08
N ILE A 207 -4.09 -3.14 -12.60
CA ILE A 207 -2.93 -2.65 -13.36
C ILE A 207 -3.09 -3.02 -14.83
N ASP A 208 -2.95 -2.03 -15.71
CA ASP A 208 -2.93 -2.23 -17.15
C ASP A 208 -1.47 -2.35 -17.60
N TRP A 209 -1.04 -3.58 -17.88
CA TRP A 209 0.38 -3.92 -18.01
C TRP A 209 0.77 -4.45 -19.40
N ARG A 210 -0.20 -4.87 -20.22
CA ARG A 210 0.05 -5.35 -21.59
C ARG A 210 0.12 -4.19 -22.57
N THR A 211 0.99 -4.30 -23.57
CA THR A 211 1.09 -3.34 -24.68
C THR A 211 1.25 -4.09 -26.00
N PRO A 212 1.13 -3.42 -27.16
CA PRO A 212 1.39 -4.07 -28.45
C PRO A 212 2.79 -4.69 -28.56
N ASP A 213 3.78 -4.10 -27.89
CA ASP A 213 5.18 -4.55 -27.91
C ASP A 213 5.54 -5.44 -26.70
N PHE A 214 4.67 -5.55 -25.70
CA PHE A 214 4.92 -6.30 -24.48
C PHE A 214 3.70 -7.16 -24.11
N CYS A 215 3.84 -8.48 -24.29
CA CYS A 215 2.79 -9.46 -23.99
C CYS A 215 1.43 -9.14 -24.65
N PRO A 216 1.36 -8.94 -25.97
CA PRO A 216 0.14 -8.55 -26.64
C PRO A 216 -0.95 -9.62 -26.52
N VAL A 217 -2.21 -9.17 -26.49
CA VAL A 217 -3.40 -10.05 -26.47
C VAL A 217 -4.36 -9.62 -27.59
N TYR A 218 -4.87 -10.61 -28.32
CA TYR A 218 -5.69 -10.43 -29.52
C TYR A 218 -7.18 -10.76 -29.26
N CYS A 219 -7.85 -9.95 -28.43
CA CYS A 219 -9.28 -10.15 -28.14
C CYS A 219 -10.19 -9.81 -29.33
N ASP A 220 -9.69 -9.05 -30.29
CA ASP A 220 -10.38 -8.71 -31.53
C ASP A 220 -10.61 -9.92 -32.44
N TYR A 221 -9.81 -10.98 -32.30
CA TYR A 221 -10.03 -12.28 -32.97
C TYR A 221 -11.48 -12.78 -32.81
N PHE A 222 -12.05 -12.66 -31.62
CA PHE A 222 -13.42 -13.11 -31.32
C PHE A 222 -14.52 -12.27 -31.99
N ASN A 223 -14.20 -11.08 -32.51
CA ASN A 223 -15.16 -10.28 -33.28
C ASN A 223 -15.37 -10.82 -34.70
N TYR A 224 -14.38 -11.52 -35.24
CA TYR A 224 -14.39 -12.05 -36.60
C TYR A 224 -14.67 -13.56 -36.64
N HIS A 225 -14.30 -14.30 -35.58
CA HIS A 225 -14.40 -15.76 -35.50
C HIS A 225 -15.51 -16.24 -34.55
N LYS A 226 -16.74 -15.93 -34.98
CA LYS A 226 -18.01 -16.16 -34.28
C LYS A 226 -18.18 -17.57 -33.67
N GLY A 227 -17.81 -18.63 -34.39
CA GLY A 227 -17.99 -20.03 -33.95
C GLY A 227 -17.06 -20.59 -32.86
N TYR A 228 -16.12 -19.79 -32.30
CA TYR A 228 -15.17 -20.24 -31.26
C TYR A 228 -15.40 -19.60 -29.89
N SER A 229 -16.44 -18.77 -29.74
CA SER A 229 -16.79 -18.20 -28.45
C SER A 229 -17.43 -19.27 -27.55
N ILE A 230 -16.88 -19.44 -26.34
CA ILE A 230 -17.37 -20.33 -25.27
C ILE A 230 -18.80 -20.00 -24.80
N VAL A 231 -19.36 -18.85 -25.23
CA VAL A 231 -20.69 -18.40 -24.84
C VAL A 231 -21.60 -18.42 -26.08
N GLY A 232 -22.64 -19.25 -26.03
CA GLY A 232 -23.56 -19.55 -27.14
C GLY A 232 -24.02 -18.31 -27.90
N GLU A 233 -23.74 -18.27 -29.19
CA GLU A 233 -23.81 -17.08 -30.03
C GLU A 233 -25.21 -16.63 -30.47
N SER A 234 -26.27 -17.30 -30.02
CA SER A 234 -27.58 -17.17 -30.66
C SER A 234 -28.49 -16.07 -30.10
N SER A 235 -28.01 -15.10 -29.32
CA SER A 235 -28.91 -14.09 -28.72
C SER A 235 -28.27 -12.73 -28.36
N TRP A 236 -27.23 -12.30 -29.08
CA TRP A 236 -26.50 -11.07 -28.75
C TRP A 236 -26.99 -9.86 -29.55
N ASN A 237 -27.29 -8.76 -28.86
CA ASN A 237 -27.50 -7.45 -29.49
C ASN A 237 -26.16 -6.98 -30.07
N THR A 238 -26.11 -6.73 -31.37
CA THR A 238 -24.91 -6.82 -32.23
C THR A 238 -23.94 -5.63 -32.16
N THR A 239 -24.04 -4.74 -31.17
CA THR A 239 -23.20 -3.53 -31.08
C THR A 239 -21.91 -3.72 -30.30
N ASN A 240 -21.82 -4.72 -29.43
CA ASN A 240 -20.67 -4.88 -28.53
C ASN A 240 -19.57 -5.73 -29.17
N ARG A 241 -18.31 -5.31 -29.00
CA ARG A 241 -17.12 -5.98 -29.53
C ARG A 241 -16.24 -6.48 -28.39
N TRP A 242 -15.71 -7.69 -28.54
CA TRP A 242 -14.69 -8.25 -27.69
C TRP A 242 -13.46 -7.35 -27.65
N HIS A 243 -12.98 -7.07 -26.44
CA HIS A 243 -11.80 -6.27 -26.18
C HIS A 243 -11.09 -6.75 -24.92
N TYR A 244 -9.81 -6.43 -24.81
CA TYR A 244 -9.02 -6.73 -23.63
C TYR A 244 -9.40 -5.83 -22.46
N GLN A 245 -9.51 -6.41 -21.27
CA GLN A 245 -9.50 -5.66 -20.02
C GLN A 245 -8.58 -6.31 -18.99
N PRO A 246 -7.76 -5.50 -18.28
CA PRO A 246 -6.92 -6.00 -17.19
C PRO A 246 -7.75 -6.45 -15.96
N CYS A 247 -8.97 -5.93 -15.82
CA CYS A 247 -9.91 -6.33 -14.76
C CYS A 247 -11.33 -5.89 -15.14
N LEU A 248 -12.33 -6.50 -14.49
CA LEU A 248 -13.72 -6.07 -14.53
C LEU A 248 -13.97 -4.93 -13.54
N CYS A 249 -14.75 -3.94 -13.97
CA CYS A 249 -15.20 -2.81 -13.15
C CYS A 249 -14.07 -2.14 -12.34
N PRO A 250 -13.09 -1.47 -12.99
CA PRO A 250 -11.90 -0.93 -12.32
C PRO A 250 -12.21 0.07 -11.18
N ALA A 251 -13.34 0.79 -11.28
CA ALA A 251 -13.79 1.73 -10.25
C ALA A 251 -14.48 1.06 -9.05
N ASN A 252 -14.80 -0.23 -9.15
CA ASN A 252 -15.45 -1.01 -8.09
C ASN A 252 -15.00 -2.47 -8.14
N ILE A 253 -13.69 -2.66 -8.01
CA ILE A 253 -13.00 -3.94 -8.20
C ILE A 253 -13.48 -5.04 -7.23
N HIS A 254 -14.02 -4.63 -6.07
CA HIS A 254 -14.49 -5.53 -5.02
C HIS A 254 -15.79 -6.26 -5.34
N ILE A 255 -16.58 -5.82 -6.34
CA ILE A 255 -17.85 -6.46 -6.73
C ILE A 255 -17.66 -7.95 -7.01
N PHE A 256 -16.55 -8.30 -7.65
CA PHE A 256 -16.23 -9.67 -8.04
C PHE A 256 -15.27 -10.35 -7.05
N GLY A 257 -14.75 -9.62 -6.06
CA GLY A 257 -13.75 -10.13 -5.11
C GLY A 257 -12.63 -10.89 -5.81
N LYS A 258 -12.39 -12.14 -5.37
CA LYS A 258 -11.34 -13.02 -5.92
C LYS A 258 -11.60 -13.53 -7.35
N PHE A 259 -12.83 -13.38 -7.85
CA PHE A 259 -13.23 -13.79 -9.20
C PHE A 259 -12.96 -12.72 -10.25
N ASN A 260 -12.47 -11.54 -9.85
CA ASN A 260 -12.01 -10.54 -10.80
C ASN A 260 -10.72 -11.02 -11.47
N MET A 261 -10.71 -11.08 -12.79
CA MET A 261 -9.64 -11.65 -13.59
C MET A 261 -9.36 -10.74 -14.79
N GLU A 262 -8.17 -10.89 -15.35
CA GLU A 262 -7.79 -10.32 -16.63
C GLU A 262 -8.37 -11.17 -17.76
N GLY A 263 -8.77 -10.56 -18.87
CA GLY A 263 -9.23 -11.32 -20.03
C GLY A 263 -9.86 -10.50 -21.15
N CYS A 264 -10.48 -11.23 -22.08
CA CYS A 264 -11.29 -10.66 -23.15
C CYS A 264 -12.75 -10.58 -22.70
N TYR A 265 -13.35 -9.41 -22.83
CA TYR A 265 -14.72 -9.16 -22.40
C TYR A 265 -15.54 -8.51 -23.52
N ILE A 266 -16.84 -8.83 -23.54
CA ILE A 266 -17.78 -8.28 -24.52
C ILE A 266 -18.40 -6.94 -24.06
N CYS A 267 -18.54 -6.74 -22.75
CA CYS A 267 -19.15 -5.53 -22.18
C CYS A 267 -18.12 -4.44 -21.95
N GLY A 268 -18.53 -3.16 -22.02
CA GLY A 268 -17.61 -2.04 -21.87
C GLY A 268 -16.98 -1.93 -20.48
N LYS A 269 -15.99 -1.03 -20.34
CA LYS A 269 -15.17 -0.86 -19.12
C LYS A 269 -15.92 -0.74 -17.79
N TYR A 270 -17.13 -0.20 -17.80
CA TYR A 270 -17.97 0.03 -16.62
C TYR A 270 -19.24 -0.82 -16.61
N GLU A 271 -19.23 -1.90 -17.37
CA GLU A 271 -20.31 -2.87 -17.49
C GLU A 271 -19.72 -4.28 -17.35
N TYR A 272 -20.56 -5.24 -16.99
CA TYR A 272 -20.20 -6.65 -16.99
C TYR A 272 -21.34 -7.46 -17.61
N PHE A 273 -21.01 -8.65 -18.11
CA PHE A 273 -22.02 -9.52 -18.69
C PHE A 273 -22.75 -10.28 -17.59
N HIS A 274 -24.08 -10.17 -17.54
CA HIS A 274 -24.90 -10.94 -16.61
C HIS A 274 -25.43 -12.19 -17.29
N GLU A 275 -24.94 -13.36 -16.90
CA GLU A 275 -25.25 -14.64 -17.58
C GLU A 275 -26.75 -14.96 -17.60
N GLU A 276 -27.45 -14.75 -16.48
CA GLU A 276 -28.89 -15.05 -16.39
C GLU A 276 -29.76 -14.10 -17.24
N LEU A 277 -29.41 -12.81 -17.25
CA LEU A 277 -30.15 -11.78 -17.98
C LEU A 277 -29.76 -11.74 -19.46
N ARG A 278 -28.63 -12.34 -19.83
CA ARG A 278 -28.06 -12.37 -21.18
C ARG A 278 -27.84 -10.98 -21.80
N HIS A 279 -27.46 -9.99 -20.99
CA HIS A 279 -27.04 -8.68 -21.49
C HIS A 279 -25.99 -8.03 -20.58
N CYS A 280 -25.34 -6.98 -21.09
CA CYS A 280 -24.43 -6.16 -20.31
C CYS A 280 -25.21 -5.31 -19.30
N VAL A 281 -24.75 -5.29 -18.07
CA VAL A 281 -25.30 -4.49 -16.97
C VAL A 281 -24.22 -3.59 -16.39
N PRO A 282 -24.55 -2.37 -15.94
CA PRO A 282 -23.58 -1.49 -15.31
C PRO A 282 -23.02 -2.10 -14.02
N CYS A 283 -21.73 -1.85 -13.73
CA CYS A 283 -21.04 -2.23 -12.49
C CYS A 283 -21.63 -1.60 -11.20
N GLY A 284 -22.81 -1.00 -11.25
CA GLY A 284 -23.40 -0.21 -10.17
C GLY A 284 -22.87 1.23 -10.13
N LYS A 285 -23.79 2.20 -10.03
CA LYS A 285 -23.46 3.60 -9.73
C LYS A 285 -23.24 3.74 -8.21
N PHE A 286 -22.28 4.58 -7.80
CA PHE A 286 -22.48 5.30 -6.54
C PHE A 286 -23.79 6.09 -6.70
N LYS A 287 -24.82 5.75 -5.92
CA LYS A 287 -25.77 6.79 -5.53
C LYS A 287 -25.04 7.67 -4.52
N CYS A 288 -24.34 8.69 -4.99
CA CYS A 288 -24.09 9.86 -4.15
C CYS A 288 -25.45 10.48 -3.85
N TYR A 289 -26.10 10.05 -2.77
CA TYR A 289 -27.15 10.83 -2.15
C TYR A 289 -26.48 12.04 -1.51
N PHE A 290 -26.32 13.13 -2.27
CA PHE A 290 -26.26 14.46 -1.67
C PHE A 290 -27.69 14.83 -1.29
N THR A 291 -28.13 14.43 -0.09
CA THR A 291 -29.25 15.08 0.56
C THR A 291 -28.74 16.43 1.06
N PHE A 292 -28.96 17.48 0.27
CA PHE A 292 -29.06 18.82 0.83
C PHE A 292 -30.32 18.82 1.72
N LEU A 293 -30.12 18.74 3.04
CA LEU A 293 -31.14 19.22 3.97
C LEU A 293 -31.00 20.73 3.99
N GLY A 294 -31.86 21.39 3.20
CA GLY A 294 -32.22 22.79 3.41
C GLY A 294 -33.24 22.92 4.53
#